data_AF-A0A482XF80-F1
#
_entry.id   AF-A0A482XF80-F1
#
_cell.length_a   1.000
_cell.length_b   1.000
_cell.length_c   1.000
_cell.angle_alpha   90.00
_cell.angle_beta   90.00
_cell.angle_gamma   90.00
#
_symmetry.space_group_name_H-M   'P 1'
#
loop_
_entity.id
_entity.type
_entity.pdbx_description
1 polymer ?
#
loop_
_entity_poly.entity_id
_entity_poly.type
_entity_poly.pdbx_seq_one_letter_code
_entity_poly.pdbx_strand_id
1 'polypeptide(L)'
;MKAVGSHVVITFCSPNSELFSVILSRHKSLDIIEVRGVKNMLTRRGLAIVGTREACRNYAAALTANLVMVFAVMLLGKRVFDP
;
A
#
# COMPACT_ATOMS: atom_id res chain seq x y z
N MET A 1 -7.25 -23.11 -6.74
CA MET A 1 -6.41 -21.89 -6.59
C MET A 1 -5.66 -21.66 -7.89
N LYS A 2 -5.61 -20.43 -8.42
CA LYS A 2 -4.83 -20.13 -9.64
C LYS A 2 -3.71 -19.18 -9.24
N ALA A 3 -2.49 -19.69 -9.13
CA ALA A 3 -1.30 -18.87 -8.93
C ALA A 3 -0.84 -18.39 -10.31
N VAL A 4 -0.91 -17.08 -10.55
CA VAL A 4 -0.36 -16.46 -11.77
C VAL A 4 0.59 -15.36 -11.34
N GLY A 5 1.82 -15.42 -11.84
CA GLY A 5 2.68 -14.24 -12.01
C GLY A 5 3.45 -13.75 -10.79
N SER A 6 2.79 -13.26 -9.75
CA SER A 6 3.47 -12.43 -8.73
C SER A 6 2.63 -12.14 -7.49
N HIS A 7 1.34 -12.49 -7.52
CA HIS A 7 0.35 -12.04 -6.55
C HIS A 7 -0.72 -13.12 -6.28
N VAL A 8 -1.38 -12.98 -5.14
CA VAL A 8 -2.47 -13.84 -4.67
C VAL A 8 -3.71 -12.99 -4.45
N VAL A 9 -4.87 -13.48 -4.86
CA VAL A 9 -6.17 -12.85 -4.60
C VAL A 9 -6.93 -13.71 -3.61
N ILE A 10 -7.23 -13.15 -2.43
CA ILE A 10 -8.01 -13.80 -1.37
C ILE A 10 -9.39 -13.14 -1.32
N THR A 11 -10.44 -13.94 -1.33
CA THR A 11 -11.82 -13.47 -1.19
C THR A 11 -12.41 -14.05 0.10
N PHE A 12 -13.01 -13.19 0.93
CA PHE A 12 -13.62 -13.57 2.20
C PHE A 12 -14.88 -12.75 2.47
N CYS A 13 -15.73 -13.23 3.39
CA CYS A 13 -16.97 -12.56 3.79
C CYS A 13 -16.82 -11.99 5.20
N SER A 14 -17.43 -10.84 5.47
CA SER A 14 -17.68 -10.39 6.85
C SER A 14 -18.99 -10.97 7.40
N PRO A 15 -19.20 -10.96 8.72
CA PRO A 15 -20.48 -11.37 9.33
C PRO A 15 -21.69 -10.60 8.79
N ASN A 16 -21.49 -9.37 8.29
CA ASN A 16 -22.54 -8.54 7.71
C ASN A 16 -22.84 -8.87 6.23
N SER A 17 -22.39 -10.03 5.75
CA SER A 17 -22.56 -10.50 4.36
C SER A 17 -21.84 -9.66 3.29
N GLU A 18 -20.88 -8.83 3.69
CA GLU A 18 -20.06 -8.07 2.74
C GLU A 18 -18.90 -8.93 2.24
N LEU A 19 -18.68 -8.90 0.92
CA LEU A 19 -17.61 -9.62 0.25
C LEU A 19 -16.39 -8.72 0.08
N PHE A 20 -15.26 -9.17 0.60
CA PHE A 20 -13.98 -8.48 0.46
C PHE A 20 -13.04 -9.29 -0.43
N SER A 21 -12.25 -8.61 -1.23
CA SER A 21 -11.17 -9.21 -2.00
C SER A 21 -9.88 -8.43 -1.76
N VAL A 22 -8.83 -9.14 -1.36
CA VAL A 22 -7.50 -8.58 -1.07
C VAL A 22 -6.50 -9.13 -2.08
N ILE A 23 -5.70 -8.23 -2.65
CA ILE A 23 -4.61 -8.56 -3.56
C ILE A 23 -3.30 -8.45 -2.78
N LEU A 24 -2.57 -9.55 -2.66
CA LEU A 24 -1.26 -9.61 -2.02
C LEU A 24 -0.19 -9.80 -3.07
N SER A 25 0.78 -8.91 -3.14
CA SER A 25 1.94 -8.99 -4.04
C SER A 25 3.18 -9.44 -3.28
N ARG A 26 4.11 -10.13 -3.96
CA ARG A 26 5.46 -10.38 -3.42
C ARG A 26 6.30 -9.11 -3.29
N HIS A 27 5.98 -8.08 -4.07
CA HIS A 27 6.70 -6.80 -4.08
C HIS A 27 5.84 -5.69 -3.47
N LYS A 28 6.50 -4.59 -3.06
CA LYS A 28 5.85 -3.42 -2.46
C LYS A 28 4.76 -2.81 -3.36
N SER A 29 4.91 -2.96 -4.68
CA SER A 29 3.94 -2.54 -5.67
C SER A 29 3.47 -3.73 -6.49
N LEU A 30 2.30 -3.57 -7.11
CA LEU A 30 1.79 -4.46 -8.14
C LEU A 30 1.51 -3.62 -9.38
N ASP A 31 1.80 -4.16 -10.57
CA ASP A 31 1.58 -3.43 -11.81
C ASP A 31 0.09 -3.11 -11.98
N ILE A 32 -0.21 -1.91 -12.49
CA ILE A 32 -1.58 -1.48 -12.75
C ILE A 32 -2.32 -2.40 -13.74
N ILE A 33 -1.60 -3.03 -14.67
CA ILE A 33 -2.14 -4.01 -15.60
C ILE A 33 -2.59 -5.28 -14.86
N GLU A 34 -1.79 -5.76 -13.91
CA GLU A 34 -2.15 -6.91 -13.07
C GLU A 34 -3.36 -6.59 -12.19
N VAL A 35 -3.38 -5.41 -11.57
CA VAL A 35 -4.53 -4.93 -10.78
C VAL A 35 -5.79 -4.87 -11.65
N ARG A 36 -5.71 -4.32 -12.87
CA ARG A 36 -6.84 -4.28 -13.81
C ARG A 36 -7.30 -5.68 -14.19
N GLY A 37 -6.37 -6.61 -14.40
CA GLY A 37 -6.67 -8.02 -14.65
C GLY A 37 -7.48 -8.66 -13.53
N VAL A 38 -7.10 -8.41 -12.27
CA VAL A 38 -7.84 -8.88 -11.10
C VAL A 38 -9.22 -8.24 -11.04
N LYS A 39 -9.35 -6.92 -11.26
CA LYS A 39 -10.65 -6.24 -11.27
C LYS A 39 -11.60 -6.87 -12.29
N ASN A 40 -11.14 -7.09 -13.52
CA ASN A 40 -11.92 -7.75 -14.57
C ASN A 40 -12.28 -9.20 -14.20
N MET A 41 -11.40 -9.93 -13.52
CA MET A 41 -11.68 -11.27 -13.01
C MET A 41 -12.82 -11.25 -11.99
N LEU A 42 -12.79 -10.32 -11.03
CA LEU A 42 -13.82 -10.18 -10.01
C LEU A 42 -15.17 -9.80 -10.61
N THR A 43 -15.20 -8.81 -11.52
CA THR A 43 -16.43 -8.41 -12.22
C THR A 43 -17.08 -9.58 -12.97
N ARG A 44 -16.28 -10.37 -13.70
CA ARG A 44 -16.79 -11.56 -14.41
C ARG A 44 -17.34 -12.66 -13.49
N ARG A 45 -17.00 -12.63 -12.20
CA ARG A 45 -17.52 -13.57 -11.18
C ARG A 45 -18.71 -13.03 -10.41
N GLY A 46 -19.27 -11.89 -10.82
CA GLY A 46 -20.36 -11.23 -10.10
C GLY A 46 -19.92 -10.53 -8.81
N LEU A 47 -18.61 -10.39 -8.58
CA LEU A 47 -18.08 -9.66 -7.44
C LEU A 47 -17.93 -8.19 -7.83
N ALA A 48 -19.02 -7.43 -7.70
CA ALA A 48 -19.04 -6.01 -7.98
C ALA A 48 -18.09 -5.25 -7.04
N ILE A 49 -17.27 -4.37 -7.60
CA ILE A 49 -16.29 -3.60 -6.83
C ILE A 49 -16.95 -2.27 -6.42
N VAL A 50 -17.35 -2.18 -5.16
CA VAL A 50 -17.99 -0.96 -4.60
C VAL A 50 -16.93 0.06 -4.13
N GLY A 51 -15.73 -0.42 -3.79
CA GLY A 51 -14.62 0.44 -3.37
C GLY A 51 -13.28 -0.28 -3.41
N THR A 52 -12.21 0.49 -3.51
CA THR A 52 -10.83 -0.03 -3.46
C THR A 52 -10.00 0.79 -2.49
N ARG A 53 -9.23 0.12 -1.64
CA ARG A 53 -8.24 0.75 -0.75
C ARG A 53 -6.87 0.17 -1.03
N GLU A 54 -5.87 1.04 -1.10
CA GLU A 54 -4.47 0.64 -1.24
C GLU A 54 -3.80 0.65 0.13
N ALA A 55 -3.17 -0.47 0.49
CA ALA A 55 -2.32 -0.54 1.68
C ALA A 55 -0.89 -0.06 1.34
N CYS A 56 -0.16 0.43 2.34
CA CYS A 56 1.26 0.82 2.24
C CYS A 56 1.60 1.99 1.28
N ARG A 57 0.61 2.70 0.75
CA ARG A 57 0.83 3.95 0.00
C ARG A 57 1.43 5.01 0.95
N ASN A 58 2.62 5.51 0.63
CA ASN A 58 3.32 6.60 1.34
C ASN A 58 3.93 6.32 2.73
N TYR A 59 4.03 5.07 3.20
CA TYR A 59 4.59 4.80 4.54
C TYR A 59 6.10 5.08 4.69
N ALA A 60 6.83 5.25 3.58
CA ALA A 60 8.24 5.67 3.60
C ALA A 60 8.42 7.19 3.31
N ALA A 61 7.34 7.94 3.12
CA ALA A 61 7.43 9.37 2.82
C ALA A 61 7.54 10.26 4.09
N ALA A 62 7.42 9.68 5.28
CA ALA A 62 7.52 10.42 6.54
C ALA A 62 8.97 10.79 6.94
N LEU A 63 9.98 10.37 6.17
CA LEU A 63 11.38 10.73 6.41
C LEU A 63 12.05 11.39 5.22
N THR A 64 11.33 12.23 4.45
CA THR A 64 12.02 13.31 3.74
C THR A 64 12.44 14.34 4.78
N ALA A 65 13.51 14.05 5.50
CA ALA A 65 14.16 15.04 6.36
C ALA A 65 14.58 16.19 5.43
N ASN A 66 13.82 17.27 5.47
CA ASN A 66 14.15 18.46 4.70
C ASN A 66 15.57 18.87 5.12
N LEU A 67 16.46 19.14 4.18
CA LEU A 67 17.84 19.51 4.50
C LEU A 67 17.85 20.65 5.53
N VAL A 68 16.91 21.59 5.43
CA VAL A 68 16.69 22.67 6.41
C VAL A 68 16.44 22.13 7.82
N MET A 69 15.65 21.07 7.99
CA MET A 69 15.39 20.44 9.29
C MET A 69 16.65 19.74 9.83
N VAL A 70 17.42 19.06 8.96
CA VAL A 70 18.69 18.44 9.34
C VAL A 70 19.71 19.52 9.77
N PHE A 71 19.81 20.61 9.01
CA PHE A 71 20.66 21.75 9.34
C PHE A 71 20.21 22.46 10.62
N ALA A 72 18.91 22.66 10.83
CA ALA A 72 18.38 23.27 12.05
C ALA A 72 18.70 22.44 13.29
N VAL A 73 18.55 21.12 13.22
CA VAL A 73 18.91 20.20 14.33
C VAL A 73 20.42 20.20 14.58
N MET A 74 21.25 20.24 13.53
CA MET A 74 22.71 20.33 13.68
C MET A 74 23.17 21.66 14.28
N LEU A 75 22.53 22.78 13.91
CA LEU A 75 22.83 24.12 14.43
C LEU A 75 22.33 24.31 15.87
N LEU A 76 21.15 23.79 16.20
CA LEU A 76 20.60 23.81 17.56
C LEU A 76 21.36 22.84 18.47
N GLY A 77 21.74 21.66 17.96
CA GLY A 77 22.55 20.69 18.69
C GLY A 77 23.96 21.20 18.98
N LYS A 78 24.56 22.00 18.09
CA LYS A 78 25.81 22.72 18.37
C LYS A 78 25.66 23.76 19.50
N ARG A 79 24.52 24.45 19.59
CA ARG A 79 24.29 25.43 20.68
C ARG A 79 24.08 24.82 22.07
N VAL A 80 23.80 23.53 22.17
CA VAL A 80 23.63 22.82 23.46
C VAL A 80 24.94 22.22 23.97
N PHE A 81 25.97 22.09 23.12
CA PHE A 81 27.27 21.48 23.44
C PHE A 81 28.44 22.47 23.26
N ASP A 82 28.20 23.76 23.46
CA ASP A 82 29.25 24.74 23.75
C ASP A 82 29.09 25.13 25.24
N PRO A 83 30.07 24.84 26.12
CA PRO A 83 30.04 25.22 27.53
C PRO A 83 30.24 26.73 27.75
#